data_AF-A0AAV9LA06-F1
#
_entry.id   AF-A0AAV9LA06-F1
#
_cell.length_a   1.000
_cell.length_b   1.000
_cell.length_c   1.000
_cell.angle_alpha   90.00
_cell.angle_beta   90.00
_cell.angle_gamma   90.00
#
_symmetry.space_group_name_H-M   'P 1'
#
loop_
_entity.id
_entity.type
_entity.pdbx_description
1 polymer ?
#
loop_
_entity_poly.entity_id
_entity_poly.type
_entity_poly.pdbx_seq_one_letter_code
_entity_poly.pdbx_strand_id
1 'polypeptide(L)' 'MAIDNETTTPTVIDHHHPLYLQACDTPGNNLISFLLTGPENYAIWSRSMRIGLVGKSKLGFVDGRHTKDKFDTSLHEL' A
#
# COMPACT_ATOMS: atom_id res chain seq x y z
N MET A 1 -1.92 42.25 -3.01
CA MET A 1 -2.72 41.02 -2.99
C MET A 1 -2.44 40.29 -4.29
N ALA A 2 -1.50 39.36 -4.29
CA ALA A 2 -1.33 38.41 -5.38
C ALA A 2 -1.95 37.12 -4.88
N ILE A 3 -2.98 36.64 -5.58
CA ILE A 3 -3.66 35.38 -5.28
C ILE A 3 -2.86 34.32 -6.02
N ASP A 4 -2.08 33.57 -5.27
CA ASP A 4 -1.39 32.35 -5.66
C ASP A 4 -2.43 31.29 -6.01
N ASN A 5 -2.72 31.16 -7.31
CA ASN A 5 -3.57 30.11 -7.85
C ASN A 5 -2.81 28.79 -7.87
N GLU A 6 -2.84 28.06 -6.75
CA GLU A 6 -2.39 26.69 -6.63
C GLU A 6 -3.16 25.81 -7.62
N THR A 7 -2.57 25.62 -8.80
CA THR A 7 -3.11 24.68 -9.79
C THR A 7 -2.75 23.29 -9.29
N THR A 8 -3.65 22.65 -8.56
CA THR A 8 -3.55 21.23 -8.21
C THR A 8 -3.64 20.42 -9.49
N THR A 9 -2.52 20.25 -10.18
CA THR A 9 -2.40 19.32 -11.29
C THR A 9 -2.70 17.93 -10.74
N PRO A 10 -3.62 17.15 -11.34
CA PRO A 10 -3.93 15.82 -10.86
C PRO A 10 -2.64 14.98 -10.90
N THR A 11 -2.20 14.52 -9.73
CA THR A 11 -0.99 13.71 -9.61
C THR A 11 -1.21 12.37 -10.29
N VAL A 12 -0.62 12.19 -11.48
CA VAL A 12 -0.68 10.93 -12.21
C VAL A 12 0.31 9.96 -11.57
N ILE A 13 -0.22 8.92 -10.92
CA ILE A 13 0.56 7.87 -10.28
C ILE A 13 0.81 6.74 -11.29
N ASP A 14 2.08 6.43 -11.57
CA ASP A 14 2.45 5.31 -12.45
C ASP A 14 1.94 3.97 -11.92
N HIS A 15 1.60 3.02 -12.81
CA HIS A 15 1.06 1.70 -12.43
C HIS A 15 2.03 0.85 -11.59
N HIS A 16 3.33 1.07 -11.71
CA HIS A 16 4.36 0.40 -10.91
C HIS A 16 4.72 1.19 -9.65
N HIS A 17 4.10 2.37 -9.44
CA HIS A 17 4.35 3.19 -8.27
C HIS A 17 3.74 2.53 -7.01
N PRO A 18 4.41 2.54 -5.84
CA PRO A 18 3.90 1.90 -4.63
C PRO A 18 2.53 2.41 -4.14
N LEU A 19 2.23 3.70 -4.38
CA LEU A 19 0.94 4.32 -4.04
C LEU A 19 -0.16 4.05 -5.09
N TYR A 20 0.13 3.35 -6.17
CA TYR A 20 -0.89 2.99 -7.15
C TYR A 20 -1.91 2.02 -6.53
N LEU A 21 -3.19 2.29 -6.75
CA LEU A 21 -4.30 1.44 -6.32
C LEU A 21 -4.76 0.60 -7.51
N GLN A 22 -4.53 -0.71 -7.45
CA GLN A 22 -4.97 -1.62 -8.51
C GLN A 22 -6.47 -1.87 -8.42
N ALA A 23 -7.13 -2.21 -9.53
CA ALA A 23 -8.57 -2.49 -9.55
C ALA A 23 -9.00 -3.62 -8.59
N CYS A 24 -8.08 -4.53 -8.23
CA CYS A 24 -8.31 -5.62 -7.27
C CYS A 24 -8.07 -5.23 -5.79
N ASP A 25 -7.70 -3.97 -5.53
CA ASP A 25 -7.53 -3.42 -4.19
C ASP A 25 -8.88 -2.91 -3.66
N THR A 26 -9.74 -3.85 -3.27
CA THR A 26 -11.07 -3.54 -2.73
C THR A 26 -11.05 -3.57 -1.20
N PRO A 27 -11.70 -2.62 -0.51
CA PRO A 27 -11.94 -2.72 0.93
C PRO A 27 -12.62 -4.06 1.27
N GLY A 28 -12.13 -4.75 2.29
CA GLY A 28 -12.68 -6.04 2.73
C GLY A 28 -12.18 -7.27 1.97
N ASN A 29 -11.25 -7.12 1.01
CA ASN A 29 -10.64 -8.28 0.36
C ASN A 29 -9.65 -8.98 1.31
N ASN A 30 -9.83 -10.30 1.50
CA ASN A 30 -8.94 -11.10 2.33
C ASN A 30 -7.64 -11.40 1.58
N LEU A 31 -6.49 -11.00 2.14
CA LEU A 31 -5.17 -11.31 1.58
C LEU A 31 -4.87 -12.81 1.57
N ILE A 32 -5.40 -13.53 2.55
CA ILE A 32 -5.26 -14.98 2.71
C ILE A 32 -6.58 -15.56 3.25
N SER A 33 -6.86 -16.83 2.96
CA SER A 33 -8.14 -17.48 3.29
C SER A 33 -8.26 -18.01 4.72
N PHE A 34 -7.24 -17.84 5.56
CA PHE A 34 -7.18 -18.41 6.90
C PHE A 34 -6.54 -17.43 7.90
N LEU A 35 -6.96 -17.54 9.16
CA LEU A 35 -6.53 -16.65 10.24
C LEU A 35 -5.31 -17.18 10.98
N LEU A 36 -4.59 -16.29 11.67
CA LEU A 36 -3.59 -16.68 12.66
C LEU A 36 -4.33 -17.20 13.91
N THR A 37 -4.18 -18.48 14.22
CA THR A 37 -4.84 -19.11 15.37
C THR A 37 -3.89 -19.27 16.54
N GLY A 38 -2.59 -19.39 16.26
CA GLY A 38 -1.57 -19.56 17.27
C GLY A 38 -0.19 -19.83 16.70
N PRO A 39 0.79 -20.15 17.56
CA PRO A 39 2.15 -20.47 17.15
C PRO A 39 2.23 -21.63 16.15
N GLU A 40 1.29 -22.57 16.22
CA GLU A 40 1.22 -23.77 15.38
C GLU A 40 1.04 -23.47 13.90
N ASN A 41 0.33 -22.39 13.55
CA ASN A 41 0.09 -22.01 12.16
C ASN A 41 0.85 -20.75 11.72
N TYR A 42 1.65 -20.15 12.60
CA TYR A 42 2.38 -18.91 12.32
C TYR A 42 3.30 -19.00 11.10
N ALA A 43 4.03 -20.10 10.93
CA ALA A 43 4.97 -20.25 9.81
C ALA A 43 4.25 -20.22 8.45
N ILE A 44 3.12 -20.93 8.34
CA ILE A 44 2.32 -20.96 7.11
C ILE A 44 1.59 -19.63 6.91
N TRP A 45 1.01 -19.09 7.98
CA TRP A 45 0.32 -17.81 7.97
C TRP A 45 1.23 -16.66 7.53
N SER A 46 2.42 -16.52 8.16
CA SER A 46 3.36 -15.43 7.85
C SER A 46 3.87 -15.50 6.41
N ARG A 47 4.15 -16.71 5.90
CA ARG A 47 4.55 -16.92 4.51
C ARG A 47 3.43 -16.55 3.55
N SER A 48 2.21 -17.03 3.79
CA SER A 48 1.05 -16.73 2.93
C SER A 48 0.72 -15.24 2.93
N MET A 49 0.76 -14.59 4.10
CA MET A 49 0.56 -13.15 4.23
C MET A 49 1.60 -12.37 3.42
N ARG A 50 2.88 -12.74 3.53
CA ARG A 50 3.96 -12.13 2.76
C ARG A 50 3.75 -12.29 1.25
N ILE A 51 3.34 -13.48 0.79
CA ILE A 51 3.06 -13.74 -0.63
C ILE A 51 1.90 -12.86 -1.12
N GLY A 52 0.80 -12.80 -0.36
CA GLY A 52 -0.35 -11.96 -0.70
C GLY A 52 0.01 -10.48 -0.81
N LEU A 53 0.84 -9.98 0.12
CA LEU A 53 1.34 -8.61 0.10
C LEU A 53 2.27 -8.33 -1.08
N VAL A 54 3.14 -9.27 -1.46
CA VAL A 54 4.01 -9.14 -2.64
C VAL A 54 3.17 -9.11 -3.91
N GLY A 55 2.16 -9.97 -4.02
CA GLY A 55 1.28 -10.02 -5.20
C GLY A 55 0.49 -8.73 -5.45
N LYS A 56 0.30 -7.90 -4.42
CA LYS A 56 -0.39 -6.60 -4.50
C LYS A 56 0.56 -5.40 -4.42
N SER A 57 1.88 -5.64 -4.45
CA SER A 57 2.90 -4.60 -4.26
C SER A 57 2.75 -3.80 -2.97
N LYS A 58 2.19 -4.40 -1.91
CA LYS A 58 1.94 -3.74 -0.61
C LYS A 58 2.91 -4.13 0.50
N LEU A 59 3.81 -5.09 0.26
CA LEU A 59 4.75 -5.56 1.30
C LEU A 59 5.61 -4.43 1.88
N GLY A 60 6.01 -3.46 1.04
CA GLY A 60 6.85 -2.35 1.46
C GLY A 60 6.23 -1.44 2.53
N PHE A 61 4.91 -1.39 2.61
CA PHE A 61 4.22 -0.61 3.66
C PHE A 61 4.26 -1.32 5.02
N VAL A 62 4.23 -2.65 5.01
CA VAL A 62 4.23 -3.46 6.23
C VAL A 62 5.63 -3.60 6.82
N ASP A 63 6.66 -3.69 5.97
CA ASP A 63 8.06 -3.84 6.41
C ASP A 63 8.83 -2.53 6.55
N GLY A 64 8.17 -1.38 6.37
CA GLY A 64 8.78 -0.05 6.55
C GLY A 64 9.64 0.42 5.37
N ARG A 65 9.64 -0.29 4.23
CA ARG A 65 10.32 0.21 3.02
C ARG A 65 9.59 1.39 2.37
N HIS A 66 8.28 1.56 2.60
CA HIS A 66 7.44 2.64 2.07
C HIS A 66 6.86 3.49 3.21
N THR A 67 7.73 4.21 3.91
CA THR A 67 7.34 5.19 4.94
C THR A 67 6.90 6.51 4.29
N LYS A 68 6.08 7.30 5.01
CA LYS A 68 5.48 8.55 4.49
C LYS A 68 6.55 9.53 3.97
N ASP A 69 7.67 9.66 4.67
CA ASP A 69 8.81 10.50 4.32
C ASP A 69 9.51 10.13 3.00
N LYS A 70 9.29 8.93 2.48
CA LYS A 70 9.85 8.49 1.19
C LYS A 70 9.04 8.94 -0.01
N PHE A 71 7.86 9.50 0.22
CA PHE A 71 7.00 10.06 -0.81
C PHE A 71 7.08 11.58 -0.78
N ASP A 72 6.88 12.19 -1.95
CA ASP A 72 6.79 13.64 -2.08
C ASP A 72 5.72 14.21 -1.14
N THR A 73 5.95 15.40 -0.58
CA THR A 73 5.02 16.02 0.36
C THR A 73 3.64 16.27 -0.25
N SER A 74 3.54 16.46 -1.58
CA SER A 74 2.25 16.54 -2.27
C SER A 74 1.41 15.26 -2.20
N LEU A 75 2.03 14.12 -1.91
CA LEU A 75 1.38 12.81 -1.79
C LEU A 75 1.01 12.44 -0.35
N HIS A 76 1.33 13.29 0.62
CA HIS A 76 1.17 12.98 2.04
C HIS A 76 -0.29 12.99 2.52
N GLU A 77 -1.15 13.68 1.77
CA GLU A 77 -2.58 13.88 2.06
C GLU A 77 -3.48 13.20 1.02
N LEU A 78 -2.89 12.33 0.18
CA LEU A 78 -3.65 11.51 -0.77
C LEU A 78 -4.38 10.36 -0.05
#